data_AF-I3ICN6-F1
#
_entry.id   AF-I3ICN6-F1
#
_cell.length_a   1.000
_cell.length_b   1.000
_cell.length_c   1.000
_cell.angle_alpha   90.00
_cell.angle_beta   90.00
_cell.angle_gamma   90.00
#
_symmetry.space_group_name_H-M   'P 1'
#
loop_
_entity.id
_entity.type
_entity.pdbx_description
1 polymer ?
#
loop_
_entity_poly.entity_id
_entity_poly.type
_entity_poly.pdbx_seq_one_letter_code
_entity_poly.pdbx_strand_id
1 'polypeptide(L)' 'MLEDGVFGAIKSAPDSVQLQELILLGVRVFAISADVKARGLTEKLMASVELIDYDSFVQLTIEHRCVQSWY' A
#
# COMPACT_ATOMS: atom_id res chain seq x y z
N MET A 1 1.36 0.37 -2.90
CA MET A 1 0.74 -0.83 -3.51
C MET A 1 -0.36 -0.39 -4.44
N LEU A 2 -0.27 -0.81 -5.69
CA LEU A 2 -1.19 -0.51 -6.78
C LEU A 2 -1.56 -1.82 -7.48
N GLU A 3 -2.61 -1.80 -8.29
CA GLU A 3 -3.11 -2.96 -9.04
C GLU A 3 -3.30 -4.18 -8.12
N ASP A 4 -2.82 -5.37 -8.49
CA ASP A 4 -2.93 -6.59 -7.67
C ASP A 4 -2.00 -6.57 -6.44
N GLY A 5 -1.02 -5.66 -6.39
CA GLY A 5 -0.15 -5.50 -5.23
C GLY A 5 -0.92 -5.16 -3.94
N VAL A 6 -2.14 -4.63 -4.04
CA VAL A 6 -3.00 -4.32 -2.88
C VAL A 6 -3.44 -5.55 -2.08
N PHE A 7 -3.33 -6.76 -2.62
CA PHE A 7 -3.56 -7.99 -1.84
C PHE A 7 -2.49 -8.17 -0.75
N GLY A 8 -1.28 -7.64 -0.92
CA GLY A 8 -0.25 -7.68 0.12
C GLY A 8 -0.57 -6.81 1.33
N ALA A 9 -1.51 -5.87 1.22
CA ALA A 9 -1.88 -4.94 2.30
C ALA A 9 -2.96 -5.48 3.25
N ILE A 10 -3.50 -6.68 3.01
CA ILE A 10 -4.57 -7.24 3.86
C ILE A 10 -4.00 -7.95 5.08
N LYS A 11 -4.77 -7.96 6.18
CA LYS A 11 -4.37 -8.58 7.46
C LYS A 11 -4.03 -10.07 7.33
N SER A 12 -4.70 -10.78 6.43
CA SER A 12 -4.52 -12.21 6.20
C SER A 12 -3.48 -12.56 5.13
N ALA A 13 -2.74 -11.57 4.60
CA ALA A 13 -1.66 -11.86 3.66
C ALA A 13 -0.58 -12.73 4.33
N PRO A 14 0.06 -13.66 3.59
CA PRO A 14 1.12 -14.52 4.14
C PRO A 14 2.26 -13.73 4.79
N ASP A 15 2.61 -12.58 4.22
CA ASP A 15 3.73 -11.74 4.65
C ASP A 15 3.31 -10.55 5.53
N SER A 16 2.12 -10.61 6.15
CA SER A 16 1.56 -9.50 6.94
C SER A 16 2.43 -9.14 8.15
N VAL A 17 3.11 -10.13 8.74
CA VAL A 17 4.03 -9.92 9.88
C VAL A 17 5.25 -9.11 9.43
N GLN A 18 5.89 -9.50 8.33
CA GLN A 18 7.05 -8.82 7.77
C GLN A 18 6.71 -7.40 7.33
N LEU A 19 5.53 -7.20 6.74
CA LEU A 19 5.05 -5.87 6.38
C LEU A 19 4.90 -4.98 7.62
N GLN A 20 4.35 -5.53 8.72
CA GLN A 20 4.19 -4.79 9.97
C GLN A 20 5.54 -4.46 10.61
N GLU A 21 6.52 -5.36 10.58
CA GLU A 21 7.89 -5.11 11.03
C GLU A 21 8.54 -3.95 10.27
N LEU A 22 8.40 -3.90 8.94
CA LEU A 22 8.90 -2.79 8.12
C LEU A 22 8.24 -1.45 8.50
N ILE A 23 6.94 -1.47 8.77
CA ILE A 23 6.23 -0.27 9.21
C ILE A 23 6.75 0.21 10.58
N LEU A 24 7.01 -0.71 11.52
CA LEU A 24 7.60 -0.38 12.82
C LEU A 24 9.01 0.21 12.71
N LEU A 25 9.75 -0.14 11.65
CA LEU A 25 11.05 0.45 11.32
C LEU A 25 10.94 1.83 10.62
N GLY A 26 9.72 2.34 10.41
CA GLY A 26 9.46 3.66 9.85
C GLY A 26 9.17 3.67 8.35
N VAL A 27 9.00 2.52 7.69
CA VAL A 27 8.59 2.47 6.29
C VAL A 27 7.10 2.82 6.19
N ARG A 28 6.78 3.89 5.47
CA ARG A 28 5.39 4.25 5.16
C ARG A 28 4.88 3.37 4.01
N VAL A 29 3.75 2.72 4.23
CA VAL A 29 3.14 1.82 3.25
C VAL A 29 1.78 2.39 2.83
N PHE A 30 1.60 2.54 1.53
CA PHE A 30 0.37 3.09 0.95
C PHE A 30 -0.32 2.07 0.05
N ALA A 31 -1.65 2.15 -0.07
CA ALA A 31 -2.45 1.39 -1.04
C ALA A 31 -3.38 2.31 -1.85
N ILE A 32 -3.47 2.08 -3.15
CA ILE A 32 -4.39 2.84 -4.03
C ILE A 32 -5.83 2.46 -3.71
N SER A 33 -6.61 3.44 -3.28
CA SER A 33 -8.00 3.28 -2.85
C SER A 33 -8.92 2.78 -3.95
N ALA A 34 -8.69 3.19 -5.21
CA ALA A 34 -9.44 2.69 -6.36
C ALA A 34 -9.23 1.17 -6.55
N ASP A 35 -7.99 0.69 -6.45
CA ASP A 35 -7.64 -0.74 -6.59
C ASP A 35 -8.17 -1.59 -5.44
N VAL A 36 -8.07 -1.08 -4.21
CA VAL A 36 -8.62 -1.72 -3.01
C VAL A 36 -10.13 -1.89 -3.14
N LYS A 37 -10.85 -0.85 -3.59
CA LYS A 37 -12.30 -0.89 -3.78
C LYS A 37 -12.69 -1.83 -4.91
N ALA A 38 -12.00 -1.78 -6.05
CA ALA A 38 -12.25 -2.66 -7.19
C ALA A 38 -12.12 -4.15 -6.84
N ARG A 39 -11.25 -4.49 -5.88
CA ARG A 39 -11.01 -5.85 -5.39
C ARG A 39 -11.79 -6.20 -4.10
N GLY A 40 -12.62 -5.30 -3.58
CA GLY A 40 -13.44 -5.53 -2.38
C GLY A 40 -12.62 -5.76 -1.10
N LEU A 41 -11.48 -5.07 -0.96
CA LEU A 41 -10.52 -5.29 0.13
C LEU A 41 -10.62 -4.28 1.27
N THR A 42 -11.50 -3.27 1.19
CA THR A 42 -11.57 -2.14 2.13
C THR A 42 -11.57 -2.57 3.60
N GLU A 43 -12.44 -3.52 3.97
CA GLU A 43 -12.55 -4.02 5.36
C GLU A 43 -11.45 -5.01 5.76
N LYS A 44 -10.66 -5.49 4.80
CA LYS A 44 -9.61 -6.49 4.99
C LYS A 44 -8.22 -5.87 5.17
N LEU A 45 -8.08 -4.58 4.87
CA LEU A 45 -6.81 -3.87 4.94
C LEU A 45 -6.25 -3.83 6.36
N MET A 46 -4.93 -3.90 6.44
CA MET A 46 -4.20 -3.62 7.67
C MET A 46 -4.33 -2.14 8.04
N ALA A 47 -4.62 -1.85 9.31
CA ALA A 47 -4.88 -0.48 9.76
C ALA A 47 -3.68 0.47 9.63
N SER A 48 -2.47 -0.09 9.56
CA SER A 48 -1.22 0.66 9.39
C SER A 48 -0.86 0.96 7.93
N VAL A 49 -1.66 0.50 6.96
CA VAL A 49 -1.51 0.85 5.55
C VAL A 49 -2.35 2.08 5.25
N GLU A 50 -1.71 3.13 4.74
CA GLU A 50 -2.37 4.39 4.37
C GLU A 50 -3.10 4.25 3.02
N LEU A 51 -4.41 4.51 3.01
CA LEU A 51 -5.19 4.56 1.77
C LEU A 51 -5.02 5.91 1.08
N ILE A 52 -4.65 5.89 -0.20
CA ILE A 52 -4.43 7.10 -1.00
C ILE A 52 -5.21 7.04 -2.32
N ASP A 53 -5.43 8.18 -2.96
CA ASP A 53 -5.93 8.27 -4.33
C ASP A 53 -4.80 8.49 -5.34
N TYR A 54 -5.15 8.63 -6.62
CA TYR A 54 -4.18 8.85 -7.69
C TYR A 54 -3.49 10.21 -7.59
N ASP A 55 -4.19 11.25 -7.15
CA ASP A 55 -3.58 12.58 -6.97
C ASP A 55 -2.50 12.52 -5.89
N SER A 56 -2.78 11.87 -4.76
CA SER A 56 -1.80 11.62 -3.69
C SER A 56 -0.64 10.73 -4.17
N PHE A 57 -0.92 9.73 -5.02
CA PHE A 57 0.14 8.92 -5.63
C PHE A 57 1.07 9.78 -6.51
N VAL A 58 0.53 10.67 -7.33
CA VAL A 58 1.32 11.62 -8.12
C VAL A 58 2.17 12.50 -7.20
N GLN A 59 1.61 13.01 -6.10
CA GLN A 59 2.39 13.78 -5.12
C GLN A 59 3.57 12.98 -4.54
N LEU A 60 3.38 11.70 -4.19
CA LEU A 60 4.48 10.84 -3.71
C LEU A 60 5.61 10.74 -4.75
N THR A 61 5.28 10.68 -6.05
CA THR A 61 6.31 10.63 -7.10
C THR A 61 7.10 11.93 -7.24
N ILE A 62 6.53 13.07 -6.82
CA ILE A 62 7.20 14.38 -6.80
C ILE A 62 8.07 14.52 -5.55
N GLU A 63 7.59 14.04 -4.40
CA GLU A 63 8.29 14.14 -3.11
C GLU A 63 9.55 13.27 -3.04
N HIS A 64 9.59 12.16 -3.77
CA HIS A 64 10.72 11.22 -3.76
C HIS A 64 11.62 11.37 -5.00
N ARG A 65 12.94 11.43 -4.78
CA ARG A 65 13.95 11.59 -5.84
C ARG A 65 13.96 10.47 -6.89
N CYS A 66 13.50 9.28 -6.52
CA CYS A 66 13.55 8.10 -7.37
C CYS A 66 12.29 7.27 -7.17
N VAL A 67 11.74 6.77 -8.28
CA VAL A 67 10.65 5.80 -8.29
C VAL A 67 11.20 4.47 -8.77
N GLN A 68 11.23 3.47 -7.89
CA GLN A 68 11.54 2.09 -8.25
C GLN A 68 10.23 1.32 -8.44
N SER A 69 10.03 0.80 -9.64
CA SER A 69 8.91 -0.10 -9.93
C SER A 69 9.34 -1.56 -9.75
N TRP A 70 8.41 -2.37 -9.24
CA TRP A 70 8.55 -3.82 -9.10
C TRP A 70 7.45 -4.44 -9.96
N TYR A 71 7.85 -5.13 -11.03
CA TYR A 71 6.97 -5.80 -12.00
C TYR A 71 6.99 -7.31 -11.76
#